data_AF-A0A953HE33-F1
#
_entry.id   AF-A0A953HE33-F1
#
_cell.length_a   1.000
_cell.length_b   1.000
_cell.length_c   1.000
_cell.angle_alpha   90.00
_cell.angle_beta   90.00
_cell.angle_gamma   90.00
#
_symmetry.space_group_name_H-M   'P 1'
#
loop_
_entity.id
_entity.type
_entity.pdbx_description
1 polymer ?
#
loop_
_entity_poly.entity_id
_entity_poly.type
_entity_poly.pdbx_seq_one_letter_code
_entity_poly.pdbx_strand_id
1 'polypeptide(L)'
;MLERIARIILVPLLSIAASLAVGMLVLKVTGYPPLETLLKIVHESFKNAYGFGQVLRTTTVFIFTGLAVAVAFHAGLFNIGAEGQLYVGAIAIGILGHYLKMVPQGTLDAFPWICFILLFMLVGILAGGAWAAIPGTLKAVTGAHEVITTIMMNFIA
;
A
#
# COMPACT_ATOMS: atom_id res chain seq x y z
N MET A 1 -12.83 30.07 17.82
CA MET A 1 -11.90 29.83 16.68
C MET A 1 -10.54 29.31 17.16
N LEU A 2 -9.88 29.97 18.12
CA LEU A 2 -8.59 29.53 18.68
C LEU A 2 -8.63 28.13 19.31
N GLU A 3 -9.67 27.79 20.07
CA GLU A 3 -9.81 26.45 20.66
C GLU A 3 -9.94 25.33 19.62
N ARG A 4 -10.57 25.63 18.48
CA ARG A 4 -10.74 24.67 17.38
C ARG A 4 -9.40 24.41 16.68
N ILE A 5 -8.63 25.47 16.42
CA ILE A 5 -7.28 25.37 15.85
C ILE A 5 -6.35 24.63 16.82
N ALA A 6 -6.41 24.97 18.11
CA ALA A 6 -5.65 24.29 19.15
C ALA A 6 -5.98 22.79 19.18
N ARG A 7 -7.27 22.38 19.15
CA ARG A 7 -7.63 20.95 19.11
C ARG A 7 -7.13 20.25 17.84
N ILE A 8 -7.21 20.88 16.67
CA ILE A 8 -6.77 20.28 15.40
C ILE A 8 -5.25 20.00 15.39
N ILE A 9 -4.44 20.83 16.06
CA ILE A 9 -2.98 20.67 16.11
C ILE A 9 -2.54 19.84 17.32
N LEU A 10 -3.09 20.14 18.49
CA LEU A 10 -2.67 19.55 19.77
C LEU A 10 -3.03 18.07 19.84
N VAL A 11 -4.21 17.67 19.32
CA VAL A 11 -4.65 16.27 19.38
C VAL A 11 -3.71 15.35 18.58
N PRO A 12 -3.37 15.61 17.30
CA PRO A 12 -2.39 14.80 16.57
C PRO A 12 -1.02 14.77 17.22
N LEU A 13 -0.51 15.92 17.71
CA LEU A 13 0.79 15.99 18.37
C LEU A 13 0.82 15.13 19.63
N LEU A 14 -0.22 15.22 20.47
CA LEU A 14 -0.35 14.39 21.67
C LEU A 14 -0.50 12.91 21.31
N SER A 15 -1.22 12.56 20.25
CA SER A 15 -1.33 11.18 19.76
C SER A 15 0.01 10.63 19.29
N ILE A 16 0.83 11.43 18.59
CA ILE A 16 2.18 11.04 18.17
C ILE A 16 3.09 10.87 19.40
N ALA A 17 3.04 11.80 20.35
CA ALA A 17 3.82 11.69 21.58
C ALA A 17 3.42 10.45 22.39
N ALA A 18 2.13 10.17 22.52
CA ALA A 18 1.61 9.01 23.21
C ALA A 18 2.01 7.70 22.51
N SER A 19 1.93 7.63 21.17
CA SER A 19 2.33 6.43 20.43
C SER A 19 3.83 6.16 20.54
N LEU A 20 4.67 7.19 20.48
CA LEU A 20 6.12 7.07 20.71
C LEU A 20 6.42 6.62 22.15
N ALA A 21 5.71 7.17 23.14
CA ALA A 21 5.87 6.77 24.54
C ALA A 21 5.53 5.30 24.75
N VAL A 22 4.42 4.83 24.19
CA VAL A 22 4.02 3.41 24.23
C VAL A 22 5.04 2.54 23.50
N GLY A 23 5.49 2.94 22.31
CA GLY A 23 6.52 2.22 21.55
C GLY A 23 7.84 2.10 22.34
N MET A 24 8.29 3.19 22.96
CA MET A 24 9.49 3.17 23.82
C MET A 24 9.32 2.28 25.05
N LEU A 25 8.12 2.25 25.65
CA LEU A 25 7.81 1.34 26.75
C LEU A 25 7.93 -0.13 26.31
N VAL A 26 7.37 -0.48 25.14
CA VAL A 26 7.46 -1.83 24.57
C VAL A 26 8.92 -2.22 24.32
N LEU A 27 9.73 -1.32 23.75
CA LEU A 27 11.16 -1.55 23.54
C LEU A 27 11.89 -1.81 24.86
N LYS A 28 11.59 -1.00 25.88
CA LYS A 28 12.19 -1.16 27.21
C LYS A 28 11.82 -2.52 27.83
N VAL A 29 10.56 -2.93 27.74
CA VAL A 29 10.07 -4.23 28.27
C VAL A 29 10.68 -5.42 27.53
N THR A 30 10.93 -5.28 26.23
CA THR A 30 11.56 -6.32 25.40
C THR A 30 13.09 -6.34 25.48
N GLY A 31 13.70 -5.47 26.31
CA GLY A 31 15.14 -5.45 26.58
C GLY A 31 15.97 -4.63 25.58
N TYR A 32 15.34 -3.87 24.69
CA TYR A 32 16.03 -3.01 23.73
C TYR A 32 16.15 -1.57 24.26
N PRO A 33 17.32 -0.90 24.09
CA PRO A 33 17.48 0.51 24.48
C PRO A 33 16.55 1.40 23.64
N PRO A 34 15.54 2.08 24.23
CA PRO A 34 14.47 2.70 23.45
C PRO A 34 14.96 3.84 22.54
N LEU A 35 15.76 4.75 23.09
CA LEU A 35 16.25 5.93 22.35
C LEU A 35 17.20 5.53 21.22
N GLU A 36 18.14 4.62 21.49
CA GLU A 36 19.05 4.09 20.48
C GLU A 36 18.31 3.39 19.35
N THR A 37 17.28 2.59 19.68
CA THR A 37 16.45 1.92 18.69
C THR A 37 15.68 2.93 17.82
N LEU A 38 15.14 3.99 18.42
CA LEU A 38 14.43 5.05 17.70
C LEU A 38 15.36 5.80 16.73
N LEU A 39 16.56 6.14 17.18
CA LEU A 39 17.60 6.74 16.34
C LEU A 39 18.06 5.80 15.23
N LYS A 40 18.16 4.49 15.51
CA LYS A 40 18.49 3.48 14.53
C LYS A 40 17.42 3.37 13.44
N ILE A 41 16.14 3.40 13.80
CA ILE A 41 15.04 3.44 12.81
C ILE A 41 15.23 4.63 11.87
N VAL A 42 15.44 5.83 12.40
CA VAL A 42 15.66 7.03 11.57
C VAL A 42 16.91 6.89 10.70
N HIS A 43 18.00 6.38 11.25
CA HIS A 43 19.24 6.18 10.51
C HIS A 43 19.06 5.16 9.36
N GLU A 44 18.48 4.00 9.65
CA GLU A 44 18.24 2.96 8.65
C GLU A 44 17.22 3.41 7.60
N SER A 45 16.21 4.19 7.98
CA SER A 45 15.21 4.71 7.02
C SER A 45 15.77 5.76 6.06
N PHE A 46 16.72 6.60 6.47
CA PHE A 46 17.16 7.75 5.66
C PHE A 46 18.62 7.70 5.19
N LYS A 47 19.53 7.07 5.93
CA LYS A 47 20.97 7.05 5.60
C LYS A 47 21.40 5.74 4.92
N ASN A 48 20.65 4.67 5.10
CA ASN A 48 20.88 3.41 4.39
C ASN A 48 20.13 3.42 3.05
N ALA A 49 20.82 3.21 1.94
CA ALA A 49 20.20 3.16 0.60
C ALA A 49 19.11 2.08 0.50
N TYR A 50 19.30 0.92 1.14
CA TYR A 50 18.29 -0.13 1.18
C TYR A 50 17.05 0.31 1.96
N GLY A 51 17.24 0.85 3.17
CA GLY A 51 16.14 1.28 4.01
C GLY A 51 15.38 2.47 3.42
N PHE A 52 16.07 3.41 2.79
CA PHE A 52 15.44 4.49 2.02
C PHE A 52 14.64 3.94 0.84
N GLY A 53 15.16 2.92 0.14
CA GLY A 53 14.42 2.20 -0.88
C GLY A 53 13.14 1.54 -0.36
N GLN A 54 13.14 1.01 0.88
CA GLN A 54 11.93 0.48 1.52
C GLN A 54 10.93 1.58 1.86
N VAL A 55 11.38 2.73 2.38
CA VAL A 55 10.53 3.89 2.64
C VAL A 55 9.84 4.34 1.35
N LEU A 56 10.58 4.48 0.25
CA LEU A 56 10.03 4.85 -1.05
C LEU A 56 9.04 3.81 -1.56
N ARG A 57 9.35 2.52 -1.44
CA ARG A 57 8.44 1.42 -1.83
C ARG A 57 7.10 1.54 -1.11
N THR A 58 7.11 1.65 0.22
CA THR A 58 5.88 1.74 1.03
C THR A 58 5.11 3.03 0.74
N THR A 59 5.81 4.16 0.63
CA THR A 59 5.20 5.47 0.31
C THR A 59 4.52 5.44 -1.05
N THR A 60 5.17 4.83 -2.05
CA THR A 60 4.62 4.66 -3.40
C THR A 60 3.29 3.91 -3.35
N VAL A 61 3.22 2.78 -2.62
CA VAL A 61 1.98 2.02 -2.46
C VAL A 61 0.88 2.92 -1.87
N PHE A 62 1.15 3.62 -0.76
CA PHE A 62 0.13 4.48 -0.15
C PHE A 62 -0.35 5.62 -1.06
N ILE A 63 0.56 6.27 -1.80
CA ILE A 63 0.21 7.34 -2.74
C ILE A 63 -0.68 6.79 -3.86
N PHE A 64 -0.28 5.69 -4.50
CA PHE A 64 -1.04 5.13 -5.63
C PHE A 64 -2.37 4.52 -5.20
N THR A 65 -2.45 3.86 -4.04
CA THR A 65 -3.72 3.37 -3.49
C THR A 65 -4.65 4.53 -3.13
N GLY A 66 -4.12 5.59 -2.52
CA GLY A 66 -4.89 6.81 -2.25
C GLY A 66 -5.39 7.48 -3.53
N LEU A 67 -4.55 7.54 -4.57
CA LEU A 67 -4.93 8.06 -5.89
C LEU A 67 -6.02 7.20 -6.56
N ALA A 68 -5.92 5.88 -6.49
CA ALA A 68 -6.92 4.97 -7.05
C ALA A 68 -8.31 5.19 -6.41
N VAL A 69 -8.35 5.37 -5.08
CA VAL A 69 -9.57 5.71 -4.35
C VAL A 69 -10.08 7.11 -4.74
N ALA A 70 -9.19 8.11 -4.83
CA ALA A 70 -9.57 9.46 -5.23
C ALA A 70 -10.16 9.53 -6.64
N VAL A 71 -9.63 8.77 -7.59
CA VAL A 71 -10.16 8.67 -8.96
C VAL A 71 -11.56 8.02 -8.96
N ALA A 72 -11.76 6.95 -8.20
CA ALA A 72 -13.09 6.33 -8.06
C ALA A 72 -14.12 7.30 -7.45
N PHE A 73 -13.71 8.10 -6.47
CA PHE A 73 -14.58 9.12 -5.87
C PHE A 73 -15.01 10.20 -6.86
N HIS A 74 -14.16 10.60 -7.80
CA HIS A 74 -14.55 11.56 -8.84
C HIS A 74 -15.63 11.00 -9.77
N ALA A 75 -15.72 9.67 -9.91
CA ALA A 75 -16.79 8.99 -10.64
C ALA A 75 -18.04 8.73 -9.77
N GLY A 76 -18.08 9.22 -8.52
CA GLY A 76 -19.18 9.00 -7.59
C GLY A 76 -19.23 7.58 -7.00
N LEU A 77 -18.13 6.82 -7.08
CA LEU A 77 -18.03 5.46 -6.54
C LEU A 77 -17.22 5.45 -5.25
N PHE A 78 -17.78 4.85 -4.19
CA PHE A 78 -17.13 4.68 -2.90
C PHE A 78 -16.38 3.33 -2.83
N ASN A 79 -15.22 3.23 -3.49
CA ASN A 79 -14.42 2.01 -3.55
C ASN A 79 -13.55 1.83 -2.29
N ILE A 80 -13.99 0.97 -1.36
CA ILE A 80 -13.18 0.55 -0.18
C ILE A 80 -12.33 -0.69 -0.49
N GLY A 81 -12.56 -1.32 -1.64
CA GLY A 81 -11.95 -2.59 -2.07
C GLY A 81 -10.50 -2.47 -2.56
N ALA A 82 -9.86 -1.32 -2.35
CA ALA A 82 -8.53 -1.04 -2.89
C ALA A 82 -7.44 -1.97 -2.31
N GLU A 83 -7.62 -2.44 -1.08
CA GLU A 83 -6.72 -3.40 -0.43
C GLU A 83 -6.73 -4.76 -1.14
N GLY A 84 -7.91 -5.33 -1.39
CA GLY A 84 -8.05 -6.59 -2.12
C GLY A 84 -7.56 -6.48 -3.57
N GLN A 85 -7.85 -5.36 -4.23
CA GLN A 85 -7.33 -5.07 -5.58
C GLN A 85 -5.79 -5.02 -5.60
N LEU A 86 -5.17 -4.44 -4.56
CA LEU A 86 -3.72 -4.42 -4.40
C LEU A 86 -3.16 -5.83 -4.17
N TYR A 87 -3.78 -6.65 -3.30
CA TYR A 87 -3.33 -8.01 -3.04
C TYR A 87 -3.41 -8.90 -4.27
N VAL A 88 -4.55 -8.91 -4.98
CA VAL A 88 -4.70 -9.70 -6.21
C VAL A 88 -3.71 -9.26 -7.28
N GLY A 89 -3.50 -7.95 -7.44
CA GLY A 89 -2.47 -7.40 -8.33
C GLY A 89 -1.06 -7.85 -7.95
N ALA A 90 -0.72 -7.80 -6.65
CA ALA A 90 0.59 -8.20 -6.14
C ALA A 90 0.85 -9.71 -6.32
N ILE A 91 -0.17 -10.56 -6.09
CA ILE A 91 -0.09 -12.00 -6.32
C ILE A 91 0.16 -12.28 -7.81
N ALA A 92 -0.60 -11.65 -8.71
CA ALA A 92 -0.42 -11.83 -10.16
C ALA A 92 0.99 -11.42 -10.62
N ILE A 93 1.51 -10.29 -10.14
CA ILE A 93 2.89 -9.84 -10.37
C ILE A 93 3.90 -10.85 -9.82
N GLY A 94 3.67 -11.39 -8.61
CA GLY A 94 4.54 -12.38 -7.98
C GLY A 94 4.60 -13.69 -8.78
N ILE A 95 3.46 -14.18 -9.26
CA ILE A 95 3.36 -15.35 -10.13
C ILE A 95 4.12 -15.10 -11.44
N LEU A 96 3.90 -13.95 -12.09
CA LEU A 96 4.65 -13.59 -13.30
C LEU A 96 6.16 -13.56 -13.05
N GLY A 97 6.58 -12.93 -11.95
CA GLY A 97 7.99 -12.86 -11.56
C GLY A 97 8.60 -14.24 -11.31
N HIS A 98 7.83 -15.18 -10.75
CA HIS A 98 8.25 -16.57 -10.58
C HIS A 98 8.48 -17.26 -11.92
N TYR A 99 7.54 -17.14 -12.86
CA TYR A 99 7.70 -17.73 -14.20
C TYR A 99 8.84 -17.08 -15.00
N LEU A 100 9.03 -15.76 -14.90
CA LEU A 100 10.16 -15.09 -15.56
C LEU A 100 11.52 -15.59 -15.04
N LYS A 101 11.62 -16.01 -13.78
CA LYS A 101 12.85 -16.62 -13.25
C LYS A 101 13.15 -18.01 -13.83
N MET A 102 12.16 -18.70 -14.39
CA MET A 102 12.34 -20.01 -15.03
C MET A 102 12.85 -19.90 -16.48
N VAL A 103 12.81 -18.70 -17.06
CA VAL A 103 13.36 -18.44 -18.40
C VAL A 103 14.89 -18.55 -18.35
N PRO A 104 15.54 -19.18 -19.35
CA PRO A 104 16.99 -19.30 -19.39
C PRO A 104 17.71 -17.95 -19.23
N GLN A 105 18.73 -17.92 -18.35
CA GLN A 105 19.62 -16.77 -18.20
C GLN A 105 20.29 -16.47 -19.56
N GLY A 106 20.15 -15.23 -20.05
CA GLY A 106 20.55 -14.83 -21.41
C GLY A 106 19.38 -14.40 -22.31
N THR A 107 18.20 -15.00 -22.18
CA THR A 107 17.05 -14.63 -23.04
C THR A 107 16.43 -13.29 -22.64
N LEU A 108 16.39 -13.01 -21.34
CA LEU A 108 15.80 -11.80 -20.79
C LEU A 108 16.77 -10.61 -20.80
N ASP A 109 18.07 -10.86 -20.92
CA ASP A 109 19.12 -9.82 -20.87
C ASP A 109 19.10 -8.91 -22.11
N ALA A 110 18.45 -9.35 -23.20
CA ALA A 110 18.21 -8.53 -24.39
C ALA A 110 17.16 -7.42 -24.17
N PHE A 111 16.37 -7.50 -23.10
CA PHE A 111 15.32 -6.53 -22.82
C PHE A 111 15.76 -5.50 -21.77
N PRO A 112 15.55 -4.19 -22.03
CA PRO A 112 15.79 -3.16 -21.03
C PRO A 112 14.95 -3.37 -19.77
N TRP A 113 15.51 -3.03 -18.60
CA TRP A 113 14.85 -3.15 -17.29
C TRP A 113 13.46 -2.47 -17.25
N ILE A 114 13.28 -1.38 -18.00
CA ILE A 114 12.02 -0.64 -18.05
C ILE A 114 10.87 -1.44 -18.68
N CYS A 115 11.16 -2.37 -19.62
CA CYS A 115 10.15 -3.23 -20.21
C CYS A 115 9.51 -4.14 -19.16
N PHE A 116 10.30 -4.64 -18.21
CA PHE A 116 9.80 -5.45 -17.11
C PHE A 116 8.92 -4.65 -16.17
N ILE A 117 9.28 -3.39 -15.87
CA ILE A 117 8.43 -2.52 -15.05
C ILE A 117 7.07 -2.31 -15.71
N LEU A 118 7.05 -1.96 -16.99
CA LEU A 118 5.81 -1.77 -17.73
C LEU A 118 4.97 -3.06 -17.80
N LEU A 119 5.61 -4.20 -17.98
CA LEU A 119 4.95 -5.50 -17.96
C LEU A 119 4.31 -5.81 -16.60
N PHE A 120 5.06 -5.65 -15.51
CA PHE A 120 4.53 -5.88 -14.16
C PHE A 120 3.41 -4.90 -13.82
N MET A 121 3.54 -3.63 -14.22
CA MET A 121 2.46 -2.64 -14.07
C MET A 121 1.22 -3.07 -14.84
N LEU A 122 1.35 -3.49 -16.09
CA LEU A 122 0.22 -3.92 -16.91
C LEU A 122 -0.49 -5.12 -16.29
N VAL A 123 0.26 -6.13 -15.84
CA VAL A 123 -0.32 -7.31 -15.19
C VAL A 123 -1.02 -6.93 -13.88
N GLY A 124 -0.43 -6.06 -13.08
CA GLY A 124 -1.07 -5.54 -11.85
C GLY A 124 -2.37 -4.79 -12.14
N ILE A 125 -2.37 -3.92 -13.16
CA ILE A 125 -3.56 -3.17 -13.60
C ILE A 125 -4.66 -4.13 -14.04
N LEU A 126 -4.33 -5.12 -14.87
CA LEU A 126 -5.30 -6.08 -15.38
C LEU A 126 -5.87 -6.97 -14.27
N ALA A 127 -5.03 -7.48 -13.37
CA ALA A 127 -5.46 -8.34 -12.27
C ALA A 127 -6.29 -7.57 -11.23
N GLY A 128 -5.81 -6.40 -10.77
CA GLY A 128 -6.55 -5.55 -9.84
C GLY A 128 -7.83 -4.99 -10.46
N GLY A 129 -7.79 -4.63 -11.75
CA GLY A 129 -8.96 -4.20 -12.51
C GLY A 129 -9.99 -5.30 -12.68
N ALA A 130 -9.57 -6.53 -12.97
CA ALA A 130 -10.46 -7.70 -13.01
C ALA A 130 -11.11 -7.96 -11.63
N TRP A 131 -10.36 -7.78 -10.54
CA TRP A 131 -10.90 -7.88 -9.19
C TRP A 131 -11.94 -6.79 -8.89
N ALA A 132 -11.66 -5.54 -9.30
CA ALA A 132 -12.57 -4.41 -9.17
C ALA A 132 -13.83 -4.53 -10.06
N ALA A 133 -13.72 -5.22 -11.19
CA ALA A 133 -14.82 -5.43 -12.13
C ALA A 133 -15.96 -6.24 -11.51
N ILE A 134 -15.67 -7.13 -10.55
CA ILE A 134 -16.69 -7.95 -9.86
C ILE A 134 -17.70 -7.07 -9.11
N PRO A 135 -17.31 -6.27 -8.09
CA PRO A 135 -18.24 -5.40 -7.38
C PRO A 135 -18.82 -4.30 -8.29
N GLY A 136 -18.06 -3.82 -9.28
CA GLY A 136 -18.54 -2.86 -10.27
C GLY A 136 -19.69 -3.41 -11.12
N THR A 137 -19.56 -4.65 -11.60
CA THR A 137 -20.61 -5.34 -12.38
C THR A 137 -21.83 -5.64 -11.51
N LEU A 138 -21.62 -6.07 -10.25
CA LEU A 138 -22.72 -6.30 -9.32
C LEU A 138 -23.53 -5.03 -9.08
N LYS A 139 -22.86 -3.87 -8.89
CA LYS A 139 -23.57 -2.58 -8.79
C LYS A 139 -24.34 -2.26 -10.07
N ALA A 140 -23.71 -2.41 -11.24
CA ALA A 140 -24.32 -2.05 -12.53
C ALA A 140 -25.54 -2.91 -12.89
N VAL A 141 -25.51 -4.22 -12.60
CA VAL A 141 -26.55 -5.16 -13.01
C VAL A 141 -27.63 -5.34 -11.94
N THR A 142 -27.24 -5.39 -10.67
CA THR A 142 -28.17 -5.76 -9.58
C THR A 142 -28.55 -4.60 -8.66
N GLY A 143 -27.84 -3.46 -8.75
CA GLY A 143 -28.00 -2.36 -7.81
C GLY A 143 -27.38 -2.62 -6.42
N ALA A 144 -26.54 -3.65 -6.28
CA ALA A 144 -25.85 -3.94 -5.03
C ALA A 144 -25.01 -2.74 -4.55
N HIS A 145 -25.01 -2.52 -3.24
CA HIS A 145 -24.31 -1.39 -2.64
C HIS A 145 -22.79 -1.59 -2.72
N GLU A 146 -22.10 -0.75 -3.50
CA GLU A 146 -20.66 -0.89 -3.77
C GLU A 146 -19.77 -0.89 -2.53
N VAL A 147 -20.14 -0.13 -1.49
CA VAL A 147 -19.38 -0.12 -0.23
C VAL A 147 -19.30 -1.51 0.37
N ILE A 148 -20.42 -2.23 0.41
CA ILE A 148 -20.48 -3.56 1.01
C ILE A 148 -19.75 -4.55 0.11
N THR A 149 -20.05 -4.57 -1.19
CA THR A 149 -19.43 -5.53 -2.11
C THR A 149 -17.93 -5.33 -2.20
N THR A 150 -17.43 -4.09 -2.23
CA THR A 150 -15.99 -3.82 -2.26
C THR A 150 -15.29 -4.17 -0.94
N ILE A 151 -15.91 -3.99 0.23
CA ILE A 151 -15.36 -4.49 1.51
C ILE A 151 -15.30 -6.02 1.53
N MET A 152 -16.38 -6.70 1.11
CA MET A 152 -16.41 -8.17 1.08
C MET A 152 -15.33 -8.73 0.18
N MET A 153 -15.07 -8.08 -0.96
CA MET A 153 -13.99 -8.46 -1.87
C MET A 153 -12.58 -8.30 -1.29
N ASN A 154 -12.38 -7.49 -0.23
CA ASN A 154 -11.09 -7.47 0.49
C ASN A 154 -10.89 -8.75 1.30
N PHE A 155 -11.94 -9.31 1.91
CA PHE A 155 -11.85 -10.55 2.69
C PHE A 155 -11.67 -11.80 1.82
N ILE A 156 -12.14 -11.75 0.57
CA ILE A 156 -12.03 -12.86 -0.38
C ILE A 156 -10.63 -12.90 -1.02
N ALA A 157 -9.97 -11.74 -1.15
CA ALA A 157 -8.65 -11.59 -1.77
C ALA A 157 -7.55 -12.23 -0.91
#